data_AF-A0A6N2MJZ1-F1
#
_entry.id   AF-A0A6N2MJZ1-F1
#
_cell.length_a   1.000
_cell.length_b   1.000
_cell.length_c   1.000
_cell.angle_alpha   90.00
_cell.angle_beta   90.00
_cell.angle_gamma   90.00
#
_symmetry.space_group_name_H-M   'P 1'
#
loop_
_entity.id
_entity.type
_entity.pdbx_description
1 polymer ?
#
loop_
_entity_poly.entity_id
_entity_poly.type
_entity_poly.pdbx_seq_one_letter_code
_entity_poly.pdbx_strand_id
1 'polypeptide(L)'
;MFTSLGIYAESFEIPFLECTSEFYAAEGMTYMQQSDVPDYLKHVESRLNEEQDRCKIYLDISTKKPLIATAERQLLERHISAILDKGFMMLMDGHRIEDLKRIYSLFLRVNALESLRQALSMYIRRTGQGLVMDEEKDKDMLIAKFLDEKLRAGNKVTSEEDLEGTLEKVLGKDVFEAFYKKDLAKRLLLGKSASIDAEKSMISKLKTECGSQYWPHIHPWI
;
A
#
# COMPACT_ATOMS: atom_id res chain seq x y z
N MET A 1 -1.72 -24.47 38.35
CA MET A 1 -2.09 -24.10 39.75
C MET A 1 -3.14 -23.00 39.76
N PHE A 2 -2.88 -21.80 39.24
CA PHE A 2 -3.88 -20.72 39.20
C PHE A 2 -5.15 -21.04 38.38
N THR A 3 -5.00 -21.69 37.23
CA THR A 3 -6.11 -22.13 36.38
C THR A 3 -7.00 -23.15 37.09
N SER A 4 -6.38 -24.14 37.74
CA SER A 4 -7.08 -25.16 38.54
C SER A 4 -7.81 -24.59 39.77
N LEU A 5 -7.38 -23.42 40.27
CA LEU A 5 -7.99 -22.72 41.40
C LEU A 5 -9.07 -21.71 40.98
N GLY A 6 -9.30 -21.53 39.67
CA GLY A 6 -10.32 -20.60 39.15
C GLY A 6 -9.99 -19.11 39.31
N ILE A 7 -8.78 -18.76 39.75
CA ILE A 7 -8.37 -17.37 40.05
C ILE A 7 -7.40 -16.78 39.01
N TYR A 8 -7.10 -17.52 37.94
CA TYR A 8 -6.11 -17.13 36.93
C TYR A 8 -6.41 -15.76 36.29
N ALA A 9 -7.66 -15.51 35.92
CA ALA A 9 -8.05 -14.27 35.25
C ALA A 9 -7.78 -13.03 36.14
N GLU A 10 -8.28 -13.05 37.37
CA GLU A 10 -8.21 -11.90 38.28
C GLU A 10 -6.82 -11.72 38.90
N SER A 11 -6.17 -12.82 39.31
CA SER A 11 -4.91 -12.75 40.05
C SER A 11 -3.67 -12.65 39.15
N PHE A 12 -3.79 -12.98 37.87
CA PHE A 12 -2.64 -13.01 36.95
C PHE A 12 -2.95 -12.34 35.61
N GLU A 13 -3.97 -12.78 34.87
CA GLU A 13 -4.19 -12.38 33.48
C GLU A 13 -4.42 -10.87 33.32
N ILE A 14 -5.29 -10.28 34.16
CA ILE A 14 -5.59 -8.85 34.10
C ILE A 14 -4.34 -8.01 34.42
N PRO A 15 -3.65 -8.17 35.57
CA PRO A 15 -2.42 -7.43 35.85
C PRO A 15 -1.32 -7.65 34.80
N PHE A 16 -1.20 -8.88 34.28
CA PHE A 16 -0.23 -9.20 33.24
C PHE A 16 -0.48 -8.43 31.95
N LEU A 17 -1.74 -8.33 31.51
CA LEU A 17 -2.11 -7.59 30.31
C LEU A 17 -1.96 -6.06 30.49
N GLU A 18 -2.25 -5.54 31.68
CA GLU A 18 -2.01 -4.13 32.03
C GLU A 18 -0.53 -3.77 31.93
N CYS A 19 0.34 -4.53 32.60
CA CYS A 19 1.79 -4.36 32.51
C CYS A 19 2.31 -4.52 31.07
N THR A 20 1.77 -5.48 30.32
CA THR A 20 2.16 -5.69 28.91
C THR A 20 1.75 -4.50 28.03
N SER A 21 0.58 -3.93 28.29
CA SER A 21 0.11 -2.74 27.59
C SER A 21 1.03 -1.54 27.84
N GLU A 22 1.44 -1.31 29.08
CA GLU A 22 2.38 -0.23 29.43
C GLU A 22 3.76 -0.45 28.80
N PHE A 23 4.27 -1.69 28.87
CA PHE A 23 5.55 -2.07 28.28
C PHE A 23 5.57 -1.79 26.77
N TYR A 24 4.60 -2.32 26.02
CA TYR A 24 4.58 -2.13 24.57
C TYR A 24 4.24 -0.71 24.14
N ALA A 25 3.51 0.06 24.95
CA ALA A 25 3.31 1.49 24.70
C ALA A 25 4.65 2.25 24.75
N ALA A 26 5.48 1.99 25.77
CA ALA A 26 6.79 2.62 25.90
C ALA A 26 7.77 2.15 24.83
N GLU A 27 7.79 0.84 24.53
CA GLU A 27 8.65 0.27 23.49
C GLU A 27 8.31 0.82 22.10
N GLY A 28 7.03 0.80 21.72
CA GLY A 28 6.57 1.31 20.41
C GLY A 28 6.95 2.77 20.19
N MET A 29 6.75 3.62 21.20
CA MET A 29 7.17 5.03 21.14
C MET A 29 8.68 5.18 20.95
N THR A 30 9.47 4.46 21.74
CA THR A 30 10.93 4.56 21.73
C THR A 30 11.50 4.09 20.38
N TYR A 31 11.08 2.92 19.91
CA TYR A 31 11.58 2.35 18.67
C TYR A 31 11.17 3.19 17.44
N MET A 32 9.92 3.67 17.39
CA MET A 32 9.43 4.55 16.30
C MET A 32 10.17 5.90 16.21
N GLN A 33 10.85 6.31 17.27
CA GLN A 33 11.70 7.50 17.28
C GLN A 33 13.15 7.18 16.88
N GLN A 34 13.65 5.99 17.21
CA GLN A 34 15.07 5.65 17.09
C GLN A 34 15.41 4.85 15.82
N SER A 35 14.44 4.22 15.18
CA SER A 35 14.63 3.44 13.96
C SER A 35 13.89 4.03 12.76
N ASP A 36 14.28 3.60 11.56
CA ASP A 36 13.47 3.83 10.38
C ASP A 36 12.23 2.90 10.36
N VAL A 37 11.30 3.16 9.44
CA VAL A 37 10.05 2.39 9.34
C VAL A 37 10.29 0.93 8.93
N PRO A 38 11.14 0.59 7.95
CA PRO A 38 11.48 -0.80 7.66
C PRO A 38 11.90 -1.61 8.90
N ASP A 39 12.84 -1.07 9.69
CA ASP A 39 13.37 -1.79 10.85
C ASP A 39 12.36 -1.82 12.00
N TYR A 40 11.57 -0.77 12.18
CA TYR A 40 10.42 -0.79 13.09
C TYR A 40 9.45 -1.93 12.75
N LEU A 41 9.04 -2.06 11.48
CA LEU A 41 8.07 -3.08 11.08
C LEU A 41 8.62 -4.51 11.27
N LYS A 42 9.91 -4.74 11.03
CA LYS A 42 10.57 -6.03 11.34
C LYS A 42 10.57 -6.31 12.84
N HIS A 43 10.83 -5.29 13.66
CA HIS A 43 10.79 -5.43 15.12
C HIS A 43 9.38 -5.81 15.60
N VAL A 44 8.33 -5.16 15.10
CA VAL A 44 6.95 -5.51 15.44
C VAL A 44 6.60 -6.94 15.03
N GLU A 45 7.02 -7.37 13.84
CA GLU A 45 6.85 -8.76 13.39
C GLU A 45 7.54 -9.77 14.34
N SER A 46 8.75 -9.46 14.81
CA SER A 46 9.47 -10.27 15.82
C SER A 46 8.68 -10.37 17.12
N ARG A 47 8.24 -9.22 17.68
CA ARG A 47 7.47 -9.18 18.93
C ARG A 47 6.18 -9.99 18.83
N LEU A 48 5.42 -9.86 17.75
CA LEU A 48 4.20 -10.64 17.56
C LEU A 48 4.45 -12.15 17.46
N ASN A 49 5.60 -12.59 16.92
CA ASN A 49 5.96 -14.00 16.90
C ASN A 49 6.41 -14.49 18.29
N GLU A 50 7.22 -13.71 19.00
CA GLU A 50 7.63 -13.99 20.38
C GLU A 50 6.42 -14.14 21.31
N GLU A 51 5.40 -13.28 21.18
CA GLU A 51 4.15 -13.38 21.91
C GLU A 51 3.38 -14.67 21.58
N GLN A 52 3.30 -15.01 20.29
CA GLN A 52 2.63 -16.24 19.87
C GLN A 52 3.29 -17.48 20.44
N ASP A 53 4.62 -17.52 20.47
CA ASP A 53 5.38 -18.64 21.03
C ASP A 53 5.28 -18.66 22.55
N ARG A 54 5.27 -17.50 23.21
CA ARG A 54 5.06 -17.40 24.65
C ARG A 54 3.71 -17.97 25.08
N CYS A 55 2.65 -17.65 24.33
CA CYS A 55 1.33 -18.23 24.59
C CYS A 55 1.26 -19.74 24.42
N LYS A 56 2.06 -20.33 23.52
CA LYS A 56 2.06 -21.78 23.31
C LYS A 56 2.70 -22.54 24.49
N ILE A 57 3.68 -21.92 25.15
CA ILE A 57 4.55 -22.61 26.10
C ILE A 57 4.17 -22.29 27.55
N TYR A 58 3.76 -21.06 27.86
CA TYR A 58 3.73 -20.57 29.25
C TYR A 58 2.38 -20.10 29.76
N LEU A 59 1.42 -19.78 28.89
CA LEU A 59 0.18 -19.10 29.27
C LEU A 59 -1.05 -19.97 29.02
N ASP A 60 -2.13 -19.67 29.75
CA ASP A 60 -3.42 -20.27 29.45
C ASP A 60 -3.91 -19.85 28.05
N ILE A 61 -4.66 -20.73 27.39
CA ILE A 61 -5.20 -20.49 26.06
C ILE A 61 -6.13 -19.27 26.02
N SER A 62 -6.78 -18.93 27.15
CA SER A 62 -7.60 -17.73 27.29
C SER A 62 -6.81 -16.45 27.01
N THR A 63 -5.53 -16.42 27.42
CA THR A 63 -4.69 -15.22 27.37
C THR A 63 -4.16 -14.92 25.98
N LYS A 64 -4.13 -15.91 25.08
CA LYS A 64 -3.53 -15.76 23.76
C LYS A 64 -4.15 -14.62 22.96
N LYS A 65 -5.48 -14.60 22.86
CA LYS A 65 -6.19 -13.58 22.08
C LYS A 65 -6.01 -12.17 22.65
N PRO A 66 -6.24 -11.91 23.95
CA PRO A 66 -6.07 -10.57 24.52
C PRO A 66 -4.62 -10.10 24.54
N LEU A 67 -3.64 -11.00 24.71
CA LEU A 67 -2.22 -10.64 24.68
C LEU A 67 -1.78 -10.15 23.30
N ILE A 68 -2.10 -10.91 22.25
CA ILE A 68 -1.77 -10.52 20.87
C ILE A 68 -2.49 -9.23 20.48
N ALA A 69 -3.76 -9.07 20.84
CA ALA A 69 -4.50 -7.84 20.58
C ALA A 69 -3.90 -6.62 21.33
N THR A 70 -3.34 -6.84 22.52
CA THR A 70 -2.66 -5.78 23.29
C THR A 70 -1.37 -5.35 22.60
N ALA A 71 -0.53 -6.30 22.16
CA ALA A 71 0.68 -6.00 21.42
C ALA A 71 0.38 -5.32 20.07
N GLU A 72 -0.60 -5.82 19.30
CA GLU A 72 -1.05 -5.21 18.04
C GLU A 72 -1.54 -3.78 18.24
N ARG A 73 -2.34 -3.52 19.28
CA ARG A 73 -2.80 -2.17 19.59
C ARG A 73 -1.64 -1.23 19.87
N GLN A 74 -0.75 -1.61 20.80
CA GLN A 74 0.30 -0.71 21.25
C GLN A 74 1.40 -0.52 20.21
N LEU A 75 1.80 -1.57 19.48
CA LEU A 75 2.91 -1.50 18.51
C LEU A 75 2.46 -1.12 17.08
N LEU A 76 1.22 -1.39 16.68
CA LEU A 76 0.72 -1.08 15.32
C LEU A 76 -0.35 0.00 15.35
N GLU A 77 -1.50 -0.27 15.97
CA GLU A 77 -2.71 0.56 15.84
C GLU A 77 -2.43 2.02 16.21
N ARG A 78 -1.73 2.26 17.33
CA ARG A 78 -1.38 3.61 17.80
C ARG A 78 -0.36 4.33 16.92
N HIS A 79 0.36 3.61 16.07
CA HIS A 79 1.47 4.12 15.27
C HIS A 79 1.17 4.15 13.76
N ILE A 80 -0.05 3.81 13.33
CA ILE A 80 -0.44 3.79 11.90
C ILE A 80 -0.07 5.09 11.18
N SER A 81 -0.46 6.25 11.73
CA SER A 81 -0.16 7.55 11.12
C SER A 81 1.35 7.76 11.00
N ALA A 82 2.09 7.56 12.10
CA ALA A 82 3.55 7.76 12.11
C ALA A 82 4.27 6.84 11.11
N ILE A 83 3.85 5.58 10.99
CA ILE A 83 4.39 4.61 10.02
C ILE A 83 4.18 5.13 8.59
N LEU A 84 2.96 5.56 8.26
CA LEU A 84 2.60 6.02 6.93
C LEU A 84 3.28 7.36 6.59
N ASP A 85 3.19 8.34 7.49
CA ASP A 85 3.70 9.70 7.30
C ASP A 85 5.22 9.72 7.14
N LYS A 86 5.96 8.91 7.92
CA LYS A 86 7.42 8.85 7.86
C LYS A 86 7.95 7.91 6.78
N GLY A 87 7.30 6.77 6.58
CA GLY A 87 7.90 5.65 5.85
C GLY A 87 7.33 5.40 4.47
N PHE A 88 6.05 5.69 4.24
CA PHE A 88 5.36 5.13 3.09
C PHE A 88 5.92 5.64 1.75
N MET A 89 6.21 6.94 1.63
CA MET A 89 6.82 7.49 0.40
C MET A 89 8.19 6.87 0.14
N MET A 90 9.06 6.81 1.16
CA MET A 90 10.39 6.20 1.06
C MET A 90 10.32 4.73 0.60
N LEU A 91 9.36 3.96 1.11
CA LEU A 91 9.17 2.57 0.71
C LEU A 91 8.75 2.44 -0.76
N MET A 92 7.86 3.32 -1.21
CA MET A 92 7.36 3.35 -2.59
C MET A 92 8.46 3.81 -3.57
N ASP A 93 9.12 4.93 -3.29
CA ASP A 93 10.19 5.50 -4.12
C ASP A 93 11.41 4.57 -4.17
N GLY A 94 11.75 3.95 -3.04
CA GLY A 94 12.85 3.00 -2.92
C GLY A 94 12.52 1.59 -3.44
N HIS A 95 11.33 1.38 -4.01
CA HIS A 95 10.88 0.08 -4.54
C HIS A 95 11.07 -1.08 -3.53
N ARG A 96 10.83 -0.82 -2.25
CA ARG A 96 11.08 -1.75 -1.14
C ARG A 96 9.94 -2.76 -1.01
N ILE A 97 9.80 -3.64 -2.00
CA ILE A 97 8.65 -4.54 -2.15
C ILE A 97 8.42 -5.43 -0.92
N GLU A 98 9.48 -5.97 -0.32
CA GLU A 98 9.34 -6.84 0.86
C GLU A 98 8.84 -6.08 2.10
N ASP A 99 9.28 -4.84 2.27
CA ASP A 99 8.83 -3.98 3.36
C ASP A 99 7.37 -3.50 3.12
N LEU A 100 6.98 -3.29 1.85
CA LEU A 100 5.60 -3.02 1.43
C LEU A 100 4.65 -4.23 1.62
N LYS A 101 5.15 -5.46 1.44
CA LYS A 101 4.40 -6.67 1.79
C LYS A 101 4.23 -6.78 3.30
N ARG A 102 5.27 -6.47 4.08
CA ARG A 102 5.23 -6.50 5.54
C ARG A 102 4.21 -5.50 6.10
N ILE A 103 4.21 -4.24 5.62
CA ILE A 103 3.23 -3.25 6.07
C ILE A 103 1.79 -3.70 5.74
N TYR A 104 1.54 -4.27 4.57
CA TYR A 104 0.21 -4.80 4.22
C TYR A 104 -0.23 -5.91 5.17
N SER A 105 0.63 -6.90 5.40
CA SER A 105 0.34 -8.03 6.30
C SER A 105 0.09 -7.57 7.73
N LEU A 106 0.87 -6.62 8.25
CA LEU A 106 0.69 -6.07 9.60
C LEU A 106 -0.59 -5.22 9.71
N PHE A 107 -0.88 -4.38 8.70
CA PHE A 107 -2.06 -3.51 8.71
C PHE A 107 -3.37 -4.28 8.54
N LEU A 108 -3.33 -5.44 7.88
CA LEU A 108 -4.46 -6.36 7.83
C LEU A 108 -4.89 -6.82 9.24
N ARG A 109 -3.93 -7.03 10.15
CA ARG A 109 -4.19 -7.52 11.52
C ARG A 109 -4.96 -6.51 12.36
N VAL A 110 -4.71 -5.23 12.15
CA VAL A 110 -5.34 -4.10 12.88
C VAL A 110 -6.41 -3.38 12.07
N ASN A 111 -6.93 -4.00 11.01
CA ASN A 111 -7.96 -3.43 10.14
C ASN A 111 -7.61 -2.04 9.56
N ALA A 112 -6.32 -1.75 9.35
CA ALA A 112 -5.80 -0.45 8.91
C ALA A 112 -5.59 -0.34 7.39
N LEU A 113 -6.12 -1.30 6.61
CA LEU A 113 -5.95 -1.31 5.15
C LEU A 113 -6.56 -0.07 4.47
N GLU A 114 -7.56 0.55 5.07
CA GLU A 114 -8.13 1.80 4.54
C GLU A 114 -7.12 2.96 4.64
N SER A 115 -6.41 3.09 5.76
CA SER A 115 -5.33 4.07 5.92
C SER A 115 -4.20 3.83 4.91
N LEU A 116 -3.85 2.56 4.65
CA LEU A 116 -2.87 2.21 3.63
C LEU A 116 -3.35 2.57 2.21
N ARG A 117 -4.64 2.32 1.90
CA ARG A 117 -5.25 2.73 0.61
C ARG A 117 -5.24 4.23 0.42
N GLN A 118 -5.50 5.00 1.49
CA GLN A 118 -5.44 6.45 1.47
C GLN A 118 -4.01 6.93 1.21
N ALA A 119 -3.02 6.38 1.93
CA ALA A 119 -1.61 6.68 1.71
C ALA A 119 -1.16 6.40 0.27
N LEU A 120 -1.55 5.24 -0.29
CA LEU A 120 -1.28 4.90 -1.69
C LEU A 120 -1.95 5.88 -2.66
N SER A 121 -3.21 6.25 -2.40
CA SER A 121 -3.95 7.21 -3.23
C SER A 121 -3.28 8.58 -3.22
N MET A 122 -2.85 9.05 -2.04
CA MET A 122 -2.12 10.31 -1.89
C MET A 122 -0.77 10.25 -2.61
N TYR A 123 -0.01 9.16 -2.47
CA TYR A 123 1.24 8.95 -3.19
C TYR A 123 1.02 9.01 -4.71
N ILE A 124 0.07 8.24 -5.25
CA ILE A 124 -0.25 8.24 -6.69
C ILE A 124 -0.65 9.64 -7.17
N ARG A 125 -1.52 10.34 -6.42
CA ARG A 125 -1.94 11.70 -6.76
C ARG A 125 -0.75 12.65 -6.76
N ARG A 126 0.10 12.62 -5.74
CA ARG A 126 1.28 13.49 -5.62
C ARG A 126 2.28 13.23 -6.75
N THR A 127 2.66 11.97 -6.96
CA THR A 127 3.61 11.58 -8.02
C THR A 127 3.02 11.85 -9.40
N GLY A 128 1.75 11.54 -9.62
CA GLY A 128 1.03 11.84 -10.85
C GLY A 128 0.85 13.34 -11.11
N GLN A 129 0.58 14.14 -10.09
CA GLN A 129 0.55 15.60 -10.21
C GLN A 129 1.92 16.16 -10.54
N GLY A 130 3.00 15.67 -9.92
CA GLY A 130 4.35 16.05 -10.28
C GLY A 130 4.66 15.78 -11.76
N LEU A 131 4.19 14.64 -12.28
CA LEU A 131 4.35 14.28 -13.69
C LEU A 131 3.48 15.13 -14.64
N VAL A 132 2.29 15.58 -14.21
CA VAL A 132 1.31 16.26 -15.07
C VAL A 132 1.38 17.79 -14.98
N MET A 133 1.79 18.34 -13.83
CA MET A 133 1.84 19.78 -13.60
C MET A 133 3.11 20.42 -14.18
N ASP A 134 4.14 19.63 -14.49
CA ASP A 134 5.27 20.11 -15.29
C ASP A 134 4.85 20.44 -16.75
N GLU A 135 3.69 19.95 -17.22
CA GLU A 135 3.20 20.14 -18.59
C GLU A 135 1.67 20.31 -18.66
N GLU A 136 1.12 21.46 -18.20
CA GLU A 136 -0.33 21.74 -18.19
C GLU A 136 -1.05 21.62 -19.56
N LYS A 137 -0.32 21.59 -20.69
CA LYS A 137 -0.89 21.43 -22.04
C LYS A 137 -1.32 20.00 -22.39
N ASP A 138 -0.75 18.98 -21.76
CA ASP A 138 -0.89 17.59 -22.24
C ASP A 138 -2.07 16.85 -21.62
N LYS A 139 -2.70 17.43 -20.60
CA LYS A 139 -3.81 16.80 -19.88
C LYS A 139 -5.08 16.70 -20.70
N ASP A 140 -5.46 17.78 -21.38
CA ASP A 140 -6.66 17.82 -22.22
C ASP A 140 -6.47 17.00 -23.50
N MET A 141 -5.23 16.92 -24.00
CA MET A 141 -4.89 16.15 -25.20
C MET A 141 -4.92 14.63 -24.94
N LEU A 142 -4.45 14.18 -23.77
CA LEU A 142 -4.47 12.76 -23.39
C LEU A 142 -5.90 12.26 -23.15
N ILE A 143 -6.77 13.10 -22.59
CA ILE A 143 -8.20 12.79 -22.42
C ILE A 143 -8.90 12.70 -23.79
N ALA A 144 -8.61 13.64 -24.70
CA ALA A 144 -9.16 13.64 -26.05
C ALA A 144 -8.73 12.41 -26.87
N LYS A 145 -7.46 11.98 -26.78
CA LYS A 145 -6.97 10.78 -27.48
C LYS A 145 -7.59 9.48 -26.94
N PHE A 146 -7.74 9.34 -25.62
CA PHE A 146 -8.37 8.15 -25.03
C PHE A 146 -9.85 8.01 -25.44
N LEU A 147 -10.56 9.14 -25.51
CA LEU A 147 -11.94 9.20 -26.01
C LEU A 147 -12.03 8.84 -27.50
N ASP A 148 -11.14 9.40 -28.32
CA ASP A 148 -11.13 9.13 -29.77
C ASP A 148 -10.79 7.65 -30.08
N GLU A 149 -9.90 7.05 -29.31
CA GLU A 149 -9.52 5.64 -29.45
C GLU A 149 -10.66 4.69 -29.04
N LYS A 150 -11.41 5.02 -27.97
CA LYS A 150 -12.59 4.27 -27.56
C LYS A 150 -13.76 4.40 -28.54
N LEU A 151 -13.94 5.57 -29.14
CA LEU A 151 -14.95 5.83 -30.15
C LEU A 151 -14.60 5.15 -31.50
N ARG A 152 -13.32 5.05 -31.84
CA ARG A 152 -12.86 4.36 -33.07
C ARG A 152 -12.83 2.84 -32.96
N ALA A 153 -12.73 2.28 -31.76
CA ALA A 153 -12.61 0.83 -31.55
C ALA A 153 -13.88 0.00 -31.86
N GLY A 154 -14.98 0.61 -32.31
CA GLY A 154 -16.00 -0.06 -33.11
C GLY A 154 -16.44 -1.46 -32.64
N ASN A 155 -16.96 -1.54 -31.41
CA ASN A 155 -17.84 -2.57 -30.86
C ASN A 155 -17.32 -4.01 -30.62
N LYS A 156 -17.15 -4.35 -29.33
CA LYS A 156 -17.67 -5.56 -28.68
C LYS A 156 -17.56 -5.37 -27.15
N VAL A 157 -18.71 -5.17 -26.50
CA VAL A 157 -18.91 -4.98 -25.04
C VAL A 157 -18.73 -3.54 -24.51
N THR A 158 -19.48 -2.59 -25.07
CA THR A 158 -19.93 -1.42 -24.28
C THR A 158 -21.24 -0.94 -24.87
N SER A 159 -22.31 -1.05 -24.09
CA SER A 159 -23.65 -0.54 -24.44
C SER A 159 -23.59 0.97 -24.63
N GLU A 160 -24.51 1.59 -25.38
CA GLU A 160 -24.57 3.07 -25.47
C GLU A 160 -24.65 3.71 -24.07
N GLU A 161 -25.38 3.09 -23.12
CA GLU A 161 -25.40 3.50 -21.70
C GLU A 161 -24.03 3.41 -21.00
N ASP A 162 -23.17 2.45 -21.36
CA ASP A 162 -21.81 2.34 -20.80
C ASP A 162 -20.87 3.38 -21.39
N LEU A 163 -21.09 3.76 -22.66
CA LEU A 163 -20.31 4.77 -23.35
C LEU A 163 -20.63 6.16 -22.80
N GLU A 164 -21.92 6.44 -22.59
CA GLU A 164 -22.42 7.68 -22.00
C GLU A 164 -21.99 7.78 -20.52
N GLY A 165 -22.11 6.68 -19.76
CA GLY A 165 -21.57 6.62 -18.40
C GLY A 165 -20.04 6.72 -18.32
N THR A 166 -19.29 6.31 -19.36
CA THR A 166 -17.83 6.51 -19.47
C THR A 166 -17.48 7.94 -19.86
N LEU A 167 -18.27 8.59 -20.71
CA LEU A 167 -18.13 10.00 -21.05
C LEU A 167 -18.36 10.88 -19.82
N GLU A 168 -19.44 10.65 -19.07
CA GLU A 168 -19.79 11.39 -17.86
C GLU A 168 -18.72 11.20 -16.76
N LYS A 169 -18.11 10.00 -16.72
CA LYS A 169 -16.99 9.64 -15.84
C LYS A 169 -15.64 10.21 -16.27
N VAL A 170 -15.32 10.26 -17.56
CA VAL A 170 -14.03 10.77 -18.08
C VAL A 170 -14.00 12.30 -18.07
N LEU A 171 -15.16 12.94 -18.24
CA LEU A 171 -15.34 14.38 -18.05
C LEU A 171 -15.41 14.75 -16.55
N GLY A 172 -15.71 13.80 -15.67
CA GLY A 172 -15.59 13.91 -14.22
C GLY A 172 -14.17 13.61 -13.73
N LYS A 173 -13.61 14.48 -12.89
CA LYS A 173 -12.22 14.45 -12.38
C LYS A 173 -11.77 13.16 -11.65
N ASP A 174 -12.64 12.17 -11.44
CA ASP A 174 -12.44 11.07 -10.49
C ASP A 174 -12.18 9.68 -11.12
N VAL A 175 -12.31 9.50 -12.45
CA VAL A 175 -12.23 8.15 -13.08
C VAL A 175 -10.86 7.77 -13.63
N PHE A 176 -10.01 8.73 -13.99
CA PHE A 176 -8.60 8.47 -14.29
C PHE A 176 -7.90 7.80 -13.09
N GLU A 177 -8.26 8.22 -11.87
CA GLU A 177 -7.78 7.63 -10.63
C GLU A 177 -8.23 6.17 -10.43
N ALA A 178 -9.43 5.81 -10.90
CA ALA A 178 -9.97 4.45 -10.78
C ALA A 178 -9.35 3.47 -11.79
N PHE A 179 -9.09 3.90 -13.04
CA PHE A 179 -8.45 3.05 -14.06
C PHE A 179 -6.94 2.91 -13.83
N TYR A 180 -6.26 3.98 -13.42
CA TYR A 180 -4.84 3.94 -13.08
C TYR A 180 -4.55 3.02 -11.88
N LYS A 181 -5.38 3.08 -10.82
CA LYS A 181 -5.29 2.17 -9.66
C LYS A 181 -5.48 0.70 -10.05
N LYS A 182 -6.38 0.39 -10.98
CA LYS A 182 -6.64 -0.97 -11.48
C LYS A 182 -5.48 -1.55 -12.28
N ASP A 183 -4.87 -0.76 -13.17
CA ASP A 183 -3.77 -1.22 -14.03
C ASP A 183 -2.39 -1.15 -13.35
N LEU A 184 -2.23 -0.32 -12.32
CA LEU A 184 -1.08 -0.33 -11.44
C LEU A 184 -1.13 -1.52 -10.46
N ALA A 185 -2.30 -1.82 -9.87
CA ALA A 185 -2.48 -3.00 -9.01
C ALA A 185 -2.21 -4.31 -9.75
N LYS A 186 -2.63 -4.43 -11.03
CA LYS A 186 -2.33 -5.60 -11.86
C LYS A 186 -0.85 -5.76 -12.20
N ARG A 187 -0.12 -4.65 -12.43
CA ARG A 187 1.33 -4.67 -12.71
C ARG A 187 2.16 -5.00 -11.48
N LEU A 188 1.79 -4.48 -10.31
CA LEU A 188 2.48 -4.72 -9.04
C LEU A 188 2.25 -6.14 -8.50
N LEU A 189 1.10 -6.76 -8.76
CA LEU A 189 0.75 -8.08 -8.21
C LEU A 189 1.24 -9.27 -9.06
N LEU A 190 1.49 -9.12 -10.36
CA LEU A 190 1.65 -10.27 -11.27
C LEU A 190 3.00 -10.39 -11.99
N GLY A 191 3.91 -9.41 -11.92
CA GLY A 191 5.30 -9.57 -12.37
C GLY A 191 5.48 -10.17 -13.78
N LYS A 192 4.57 -9.88 -14.72
CA LYS A 192 4.55 -10.48 -16.06
C LYS A 192 4.31 -9.39 -17.12
N SER A 193 5.38 -8.73 -17.57
CA SER A 193 5.38 -8.16 -18.92
C SER A 193 5.47 -9.32 -19.91
N ALA A 194 4.57 -9.35 -20.91
CA ALA A 194 4.40 -10.50 -21.80
C ALA A 194 5.36 -10.52 -23.01
N SER A 195 5.97 -9.38 -23.37
CA SER A 195 6.92 -9.32 -24.49
C SER A 195 7.76 -8.05 -24.46
N ILE A 196 9.07 -8.24 -24.48
CA ILE A 196 10.09 -7.17 -24.57
C ILE A 196 10.05 -6.50 -25.96
N ASP A 197 9.65 -7.23 -27.00
CA ASP A 197 9.51 -6.70 -28.37
C ASP A 197 8.28 -5.81 -28.52
N ALA A 198 7.20 -6.09 -27.79
CA ALA A 198 6.04 -5.20 -27.71
C ALA A 198 6.39 -3.88 -26.99
N GLU A 199 7.22 -3.94 -25.96
CA GLU A 199 7.74 -2.75 -25.27
C GLU A 199 8.68 -1.93 -26.17
N LYS A 200 9.62 -2.57 -26.89
CA LYS A 200 10.49 -1.90 -27.87
C LYS A 200 9.70 -1.28 -29.04
N SER A 201 8.65 -1.95 -29.51
CA SER A 201 7.76 -1.44 -30.56
C SER A 201 6.94 -0.23 -30.09
N MET A 202 6.46 -0.26 -28.84
CA MET A 202 5.74 0.87 -28.22
C MET A 202 6.65 2.08 -28.04
N ILE A 203 7.90 1.88 -27.58
CA ILE A 203 8.91 2.93 -27.45
C ILE A 203 9.30 3.50 -28.84
N SER A 204 9.43 2.65 -29.86
CA SER A 204 9.72 3.09 -31.23
C SER A 204 8.57 3.90 -31.86
N LYS A 205 7.32 3.64 -31.48
CA LYS A 205 6.15 4.41 -31.92
C LYS A 205 5.98 5.71 -31.14
N LEU A 206 6.26 5.70 -29.83
CA LEU A 206 6.33 6.91 -29.00
C LEU A 206 7.42 7.88 -29.50
N LYS A 207 8.59 7.38 -29.92
CA LYS A 207 9.65 8.19 -30.57
C LYS A 207 9.21 8.81 -31.92
N THR A 208 8.27 8.19 -32.62
CA THR A 208 7.80 8.66 -33.94
C THR A 208 6.63 9.64 -33.82
N GLU A 209 5.70 9.46 -32.87
CA GLU A 209 4.53 10.33 -32.69
C GLU A 209 4.80 11.59 -31.85
N CYS A 210 5.66 11.52 -30.83
CA CYS A 210 6.02 12.69 -30.00
C CYS A 210 7.17 13.52 -30.62
N GLY A 211 7.73 13.07 -31.74
CA GLY A 211 8.89 13.67 -32.41
C GLY A 211 10.22 13.34 -31.71
N SER A 212 11.27 13.06 -32.50
CA SER A 212 12.61 12.66 -31.99
C SER A 212 13.26 13.63 -31.00
N GLN A 213 12.74 14.85 -30.89
CA GLN A 213 13.32 15.91 -30.08
C GLN A 213 12.97 15.81 -28.59
N TYR A 214 11.93 15.06 -28.23
CA TYR A 214 11.59 14.82 -26.83
C TYR A 214 12.37 13.62 -26.21
N TRP A 215 13.11 12.84 -27.02
CA TRP A 215 13.83 11.64 -26.57
C TRP A 215 15.37 11.68 -26.83
N PRO A 216 16.14 12.75 -26.51
CA PRO A 216 17.58 12.79 -26.85
C PRO A 216 18.42 11.82 -26.02
N HIS A 217 17.96 11.40 -24.83
CA HIS A 217 18.76 10.65 -23.87
C HIS A 217 18.49 9.14 -23.82
N ILE A 218 17.57 8.62 -24.64
CA ILE A 218 17.29 7.16 -24.75
C ILE A 218 18.05 6.57 -25.96
N HIS A 219 19.29 6.99 -26.13
CA HIS A 219 20.19 6.47 -27.17
C HIS A 219 21.34 5.56 -26.68
N PRO A 220 21.66 5.41 -25.37
CA PRO A 220 22.69 4.44 -24.97
C PRO A 220 22.22 3.05 -24.52
N TRP A 221 20.91 2.76 -24.44
CA TRP A 221 20.40 1.48 -23.90
C TRP A 221 19.66 0.59 -24.93
N ILE A 222 19.99 0.78 -26.21
CA ILE A 222 19.85 -0.26 -27.25
C ILE A 222 21.26 -0.72 -27.57
#